data_AF-A0A6A4WEX2-F1
#
_entry.id   AF-A0A6A4WEX2-F1
#
_cell.length_a   1.000
_cell.length_b   1.000
_cell.length_c   1.000
_cell.angle_alpha   90.00
_cell.angle_beta   90.00
_cell.angle_gamma   90.00
#
_symmetry.space_group_name_H-M   'P 1'
#
loop_
_entity.id
_entity.type
_entity.pdbx_description
1 polymer ?
#
loop_
_entity_poly.entity_id
_entity_poly.type
_entity_poly.pdbx_seq_one_letter_code
_entity_poly.pdbx_strand_id
1 'polypeptide(L)'
;MVPAASVSVELVPCTETTMRLFDKLTDSGIVRDNGNIRKCMEEWFGDLVLADELRKLLGGGGESDYEDVFTQAEQSEFLFRLFRHLALGGRWCQYEDNVQPYLDVTKLIYKELVSVCKSSDSVGLRVTSQVLKVTAKSEDGSDLIPREADHPQNFLYLLVNPLKRSVTTLYHQFGALLQN
;
A
#
# COMPACT_ATOMS: atom_id res chain seq x y z
N MET A 1 11.06 -25.84 8.72
CA MET A 1 9.99 -24.92 8.30
C MET A 1 8.80 -25.20 9.22
N VAL A 2 8.37 -24.22 10.03
CA VAL A 2 7.21 -24.41 10.92
C VAL A 2 5.94 -24.39 10.06
N PRO A 3 5.06 -25.41 10.14
CA PRO A 3 3.81 -25.41 9.39
C PRO A 3 2.88 -24.32 9.91
N ALA A 4 2.12 -23.69 9.02
CA ALA A 4 1.06 -22.77 9.41
C ALA A 4 -0.11 -23.57 10.00
N ALA A 5 -0.55 -23.20 11.20
CA ALA A 5 -1.72 -23.78 11.85
C ALA A 5 -3.02 -23.18 11.32
N SER A 6 -2.99 -21.90 10.93
CA SER A 6 -4.12 -21.21 10.32
C SER A 6 -3.67 -20.16 9.30
N VAL A 7 -4.55 -19.87 8.34
CA VAL A 7 -4.35 -18.85 7.31
C VAL A 7 -5.60 -17.98 7.26
N SER A 8 -5.42 -16.66 7.38
CA SER A 8 -6.47 -15.66 7.17
C SER A 8 -6.26 -14.98 5.82
N VAL A 9 -7.36 -14.73 5.11
CA VAL A 9 -7.36 -14.13 3.79
C VAL A 9 -8.38 -12.99 3.76
N GLU A 10 -7.92 -11.79 3.43
CA GLU A 10 -8.74 -10.61 3.19
C GLU A 10 -8.79 -10.35 1.68
N LEU A 11 -10.00 -10.25 1.12
CA LEU A 11 -10.17 -9.79 -0.26
C LEU A 11 -9.98 -8.27 -0.30
N VAL A 12 -8.93 -7.82 -0.98
CA VAL A 12 -8.62 -6.39 -1.10
C VAL A 12 -9.31 -5.83 -2.34
N PRO A 13 -10.13 -4.78 -2.21
CA PRO A 13 -10.70 -4.07 -3.35
C PRO A 13 -9.61 -3.64 -4.33
N CYS A 14 -9.82 -3.90 -5.60
CA CYS A 14 -8.88 -3.54 -6.66
C CYS A 14 -9.70 -3.18 -7.88
N THR A 15 -10.22 -1.96 -7.88
CA THR A 15 -11.17 -1.48 -8.89
C THR A 15 -10.65 -0.27 -9.66
N GLU A 16 -9.68 0.45 -9.09
CA GLU A 16 -9.09 1.63 -9.69
C GLU A 16 -8.39 1.34 -11.02
N THR A 17 -8.70 2.14 -12.04
CA THR A 17 -8.06 2.05 -13.37
C THR A 17 -7.25 3.30 -13.71
N THR A 18 -7.26 4.29 -12.82
CA THR A 18 -6.56 5.58 -13.00
C THR A 18 -5.85 5.99 -11.72
N MET A 19 -4.91 6.92 -11.82
CA MET A 19 -4.21 7.47 -10.65
C MET A 19 -4.95 8.66 -10.00
N ARG A 20 -6.16 8.99 -10.47
CA ARG A 20 -6.90 10.21 -10.08
C ARG A 20 -7.22 10.29 -8.60
N LEU A 21 -7.24 9.15 -7.92
CA LEU A 21 -7.37 9.10 -6.47
C LEU A 21 -6.36 10.04 -5.79
N PHE A 22 -5.12 10.11 -6.30
CA PHE A 22 -4.04 10.89 -5.71
C PHE A 22 -4.05 12.37 -6.10
N ASP A 23 -4.94 12.81 -6.99
CA ASP A 23 -5.10 14.25 -7.31
C ASP A 23 -5.50 15.03 -6.04
N LYS A 24 -6.23 14.36 -5.14
CA LYS A 24 -6.61 14.88 -3.81
C LYS A 24 -5.44 15.36 -2.95
N LEU A 25 -4.23 14.83 -3.15
CA LEU A 25 -3.04 15.28 -2.42
C LEU A 25 -2.68 16.74 -2.75
N THR A 26 -2.90 17.14 -3.99
CA THR A 26 -2.67 18.53 -4.43
C THR A 26 -3.85 19.40 -4.01
N ASP A 27 -5.08 18.92 -4.21
CA ASP A 27 -6.31 19.67 -3.87
C ASP A 27 -6.41 19.99 -2.36
N SER A 28 -5.89 19.11 -1.51
CA SER A 28 -5.84 19.30 -0.05
C SER A 28 -4.67 20.17 0.43
N GLY A 29 -3.68 20.46 -0.43
CA GLY A 29 -2.49 21.23 -0.06
C GLY A 29 -1.40 20.46 0.69
N ILE A 30 -1.51 19.13 0.79
CA ILE A 30 -0.43 18.24 1.28
C ILE A 30 0.76 18.30 0.33
N VAL A 31 0.46 18.33 -0.97
CA VAL A 31 1.40 18.46 -2.06
C VAL A 31 1.20 19.81 -2.73
N ARG A 32 2.30 20.52 -3.00
CA ARG A 32 2.28 21.78 -3.75
C ARG A 32 2.18 21.52 -5.25
N ASP A 33 1.80 22.53 -6.04
CA ASP A 33 1.68 22.42 -7.51
C ASP A 33 2.96 21.91 -8.22
N ASN A 34 4.13 22.10 -7.60
CA ASN A 34 5.40 21.61 -8.12
C ASN A 34 5.76 20.16 -7.67
N GLY A 35 4.84 19.47 -6.99
CA GLY A 35 5.00 18.13 -6.46
C GLY A 35 5.68 18.06 -5.09
N ASN A 36 6.14 19.17 -4.52
CA ASN A 36 6.83 19.15 -3.23
C ASN A 36 5.85 18.84 -2.09
N ILE A 37 6.24 17.90 -1.24
CA ILE A 37 5.45 17.48 -0.09
C ILE A 37 5.64 18.50 1.04
N ARG A 38 4.54 18.89 1.68
CA ARG A 38 4.55 19.80 2.82
C ARG A 38 5.26 19.15 4.01
N LYS A 39 6.35 19.78 4.47
CA LYS A 39 7.09 19.37 5.65
C LYS A 39 6.34 19.75 6.93
N CYS A 40 6.59 18.99 7.99
CA CYS A 40 6.00 19.21 9.31
C CYS A 40 7.00 18.81 10.41
N MET A 41 6.63 19.00 11.68
CA MET A 41 7.47 18.53 12.78
C MET A 41 7.53 17.01 12.80
N GLU A 42 8.72 16.49 13.09
CA GLU A 42 8.97 15.05 13.17
C GLU A 42 8.13 14.41 14.28
N GLU A 43 7.43 13.33 13.92
CA GLU A 43 6.69 12.49 14.84
C GLU A 43 7.09 11.03 14.67
N TRP A 44 7.04 10.28 15.76
CA TRP A 44 7.37 8.87 15.76
C TRP A 44 6.10 8.04 15.68
N PHE A 45 6.03 7.16 14.68
CA PHE A 45 4.97 6.17 14.54
C PHE A 45 5.59 4.77 14.56
N GLY A 46 5.64 4.17 15.75
CA GLY A 46 6.42 2.96 15.98
C GLY A 46 7.90 3.22 15.67
N ASP A 47 8.46 2.45 14.74
CA ASP A 47 9.85 2.56 14.28
C ASP A 47 10.05 3.53 13.09
N LEU A 48 8.99 4.24 12.67
CA LEU A 48 9.02 5.19 11.55
C LEU A 48 9.08 6.64 12.05
N VAL A 49 9.91 7.46 11.41
CA VAL A 49 9.94 8.92 11.61
C VAL A 49 9.16 9.59 10.50
N LEU A 50 8.05 10.24 10.84
CA LEU A 50 7.18 10.96 9.93
C LEU A 50 7.52 12.46 10.00
N ALA A 51 8.13 12.99 8.94
CA ALA A 51 8.63 14.38 8.89
C ALA A 51 7.91 15.25 7.84
N ASP A 52 6.80 14.76 7.30
CA ASP A 52 5.98 15.44 6.29
C ASP A 52 4.52 15.01 6.40
N GLU A 53 3.63 15.88 5.91
CA GLU A 53 2.17 15.72 6.04
C GLU A 53 1.66 14.48 5.29
N LEU A 54 2.31 14.11 4.17
CA LEU A 54 1.93 12.92 3.42
C LEU A 54 2.14 11.65 4.24
N ARG A 55 3.33 11.47 4.83
CA ARG A 55 3.63 10.28 5.64
C ARG A 55 2.86 10.26 6.95
N LYS A 56 2.49 11.42 7.53
CA LYS A 56 1.55 11.50 8.66
C LYS A 56 0.17 10.98 8.29
N LEU A 57 -0.41 11.49 7.21
CA LEU A 57 -1.70 11.03 6.69
C LEU A 57 -1.70 9.51 6.43
N LEU A 58 -0.64 9.01 5.79
CA LEU A 58 -0.51 7.59 5.46
C LEU A 58 -0.22 6.70 6.69
N GLY A 59 0.48 7.24 7.69
CA GLY A 59 0.85 6.53 8.91
C GLY A 59 -0.37 6.13 9.73
N GLY A 60 -1.44 6.91 9.67
CA GLY A 60 -2.64 6.70 10.47
C GLY A 60 -2.40 6.93 11.96
N GLY A 61 -1.40 7.75 12.29
CA GLY A 61 -1.05 8.12 13.66
C GLY A 61 -0.79 9.62 13.75
N GLY A 62 -1.32 10.21 14.82
CA GLY A 62 -1.29 11.66 15.07
C GLY A 62 -2.59 12.33 14.65
N GLU A 63 -2.95 13.41 15.34
CA GLU A 63 -4.00 14.34 14.88
C GLU A 63 -3.47 15.01 13.61
N SER A 64 -4.02 14.63 12.46
CA SER A 64 -3.69 15.27 11.19
C SER A 64 -4.87 16.09 10.69
N ASP A 65 -4.61 17.34 10.30
CA ASP A 65 -5.59 18.20 9.64
C ASP A 65 -6.13 17.60 8.32
N TYR A 66 -5.56 16.48 7.86
CA TYR A 66 -5.85 15.84 6.58
C TYR A 66 -6.50 14.45 6.70
N GLU A 67 -6.91 14.00 7.89
CA GLU A 67 -7.47 12.66 8.11
C GLU A 67 -8.65 12.32 7.16
N ASP A 68 -9.43 13.33 6.77
CA ASP A 68 -10.61 13.17 5.90
C ASP A 68 -10.32 13.26 4.40
N VAL A 69 -9.05 13.41 3.97
CA VAL A 69 -8.70 13.54 2.54
C VAL A 69 -9.07 12.27 1.76
N PHE A 70 -8.90 11.10 2.37
CA PHE A 70 -9.27 9.81 1.78
C PHE A 70 -10.31 9.10 2.62
N THR A 71 -11.39 8.66 1.97
CA THR A 71 -12.41 7.85 2.62
C THR A 71 -11.88 6.46 2.97
N GLN A 72 -12.52 5.77 3.93
CA GLN A 72 -12.14 4.39 4.28
C GLN A 72 -12.19 3.43 3.07
N ALA A 73 -13.16 3.62 2.16
CA ALA A 73 -13.26 2.82 0.95
C ALA A 73 -12.05 3.03 0.04
N GLU A 74 -11.63 4.27 -0.17
CA GLU A 74 -10.44 4.62 -0.95
C GLU A 74 -9.16 4.10 -0.30
N GLN A 75 -9.04 4.23 1.03
CA GLN A 75 -7.90 3.69 1.77
C GLN A 75 -7.82 2.16 1.69
N SER A 76 -8.97 1.50 1.51
CA SER A 76 -9.04 0.04 1.37
C SER A 76 -8.62 -0.47 -0.01
N GLU A 77 -8.62 0.37 -1.05
CA GLU A 77 -8.24 -0.01 -2.41
C GLU A 77 -6.76 -0.41 -2.50
N PHE A 78 -6.48 -1.44 -3.30
CA PHE A 78 -5.13 -1.95 -3.48
C PHE A 78 -4.17 -0.88 -4.03
N LEU A 79 -4.66 -0.02 -4.93
CA LEU A 79 -3.87 1.08 -5.47
C LEU A 79 -3.39 2.03 -4.36
N PHE A 80 -4.29 2.39 -3.44
CA PHE A 80 -3.94 3.22 -2.29
C PHE A 80 -2.97 2.51 -1.35
N ARG A 81 -3.24 1.24 -1.01
CA ARG A 81 -2.35 0.46 -0.13
C ARG A 81 -0.94 0.33 -0.72
N LEU A 82 -0.82 0.12 -2.03
CA LEU A 82 0.47 0.05 -2.71
C LEU A 82 1.24 1.37 -2.62
N PHE A 83 0.57 2.49 -2.92
CA PHE A 83 1.16 3.83 -2.78
C PHE A 83 1.60 4.08 -1.34
N ARG A 84 0.73 3.75 -0.37
CA ARG A 84 1.01 3.87 1.07
C ARG A 84 2.30 3.13 1.47
N HIS A 85 2.47 1.88 1.02
CA HIS A 85 3.66 1.10 1.32
C HIS A 85 4.93 1.74 0.77
N LEU A 86 4.88 2.26 -0.46
CA LEU A 86 6.02 2.92 -1.10
C LEU A 86 6.38 4.26 -0.42
N ALA A 87 5.37 5.08 -0.10
CA ALA A 87 5.58 6.40 0.49
C ALA A 87 5.97 6.36 1.98
N LEU A 88 5.43 5.41 2.76
CA LEU A 88 5.86 5.22 4.15
C LEU A 88 7.30 4.68 4.22
N GLY A 89 7.70 3.86 3.24
CA GLY A 89 9.06 3.33 3.12
C GLY A 89 9.45 2.30 4.20
N GLY A 90 10.72 1.89 4.16
CA GLY A 90 11.29 0.92 5.09
C GLY A 90 12.16 1.53 6.19
N ARG A 91 12.81 0.67 6.97
CA ARG A 91 13.67 1.05 8.12
C ARG A 91 14.81 2.01 7.77
N TRP A 92 15.28 1.99 6.52
CA TRP A 92 16.41 2.78 6.07
C TRP A 92 16.01 4.15 5.46
N CYS A 93 14.85 4.68 5.85
CA CYS A 93 14.42 6.05 5.56
C CYS A 93 14.50 6.44 4.06
N GLN A 94 13.64 5.82 3.25
CA GLN A 94 13.52 6.09 1.80
C GLN A 94 12.44 7.15 1.53
N TYR A 95 12.53 8.29 2.23
CA TYR A 95 11.59 9.38 2.01
C TYR A 95 12.06 10.28 0.86
N GLU A 96 11.10 10.80 0.10
CA GLU A 96 11.31 11.77 -0.97
C GLU A 96 10.72 13.12 -0.56
N ASP A 97 11.29 14.20 -1.06
CA ASP A 97 10.73 15.55 -0.86
C ASP A 97 9.64 15.88 -1.88
N ASN A 98 9.57 15.12 -2.97
CA ASN A 98 8.60 15.28 -4.04
C ASN A 98 7.74 14.02 -4.16
N VAL A 99 6.44 14.17 -4.44
CA VAL A 99 5.50 13.04 -4.53
C VAL A 99 5.64 12.26 -5.84
N GLN A 100 6.17 12.89 -6.90
CA GLN A 100 6.16 12.34 -8.25
C GLN A 100 6.87 10.98 -8.35
N PRO A 101 8.05 10.75 -7.74
CA PRO A 101 8.69 9.43 -7.73
C PRO A 101 7.78 8.33 -7.16
N TYR A 102 7.03 8.62 -6.09
CA TYR A 102 6.08 7.67 -5.53
C TYR A 102 4.93 7.35 -6.48
N LEU A 103 4.35 8.37 -7.12
CA LEU A 103 3.26 8.18 -8.08
C LEU A 103 3.72 7.38 -9.30
N ASP A 104 4.91 7.67 -9.82
CA ASP A 104 5.46 6.99 -10.99
C ASP A 104 5.76 5.52 -10.70
N VAL A 105 6.41 5.22 -9.58
CA VAL A 105 6.72 3.84 -9.16
C VAL A 105 5.44 3.07 -8.82
N THR A 106 4.48 3.70 -8.12
CA THR A 106 3.18 3.08 -7.85
C THR A 106 2.48 2.70 -9.15
N LYS A 107 2.40 3.63 -10.10
CA LYS A 107 1.77 3.40 -11.40
C LYS A 107 2.47 2.29 -12.19
N LEU A 108 3.80 2.27 -12.17
CA LEU A 108 4.59 1.24 -12.84
C LEU A 108 4.30 -0.14 -12.24
N ILE A 109 4.45 -0.30 -10.92
CA ILE A 109 4.22 -1.56 -10.22
C ILE A 109 2.77 -2.00 -10.39
N TYR A 110 1.80 -1.10 -10.22
CA TYR A 110 0.39 -1.43 -10.37
C TYR A 110 0.05 -1.97 -11.77
N LYS A 111 0.63 -1.38 -12.83
CA LYS A 111 0.44 -1.85 -14.21
C LYS A 111 1.03 -3.24 -14.47
N GLU A 112 2.16 -3.57 -13.85
CA GLU A 112 2.77 -4.89 -13.98
C GLU A 112 1.97 -5.95 -13.21
N LEU A 113 1.42 -5.58 -12.06
CA LEU A 113 0.71 -6.45 -11.13
C LEU A 113 -0.75 -6.71 -11.51
N VAL A 114 -1.45 -5.69 -12.02
CA VAL A 114 -2.91 -5.71 -12.23
C VAL A 114 -3.23 -5.74 -13.71
N SER A 115 -4.09 -6.68 -14.12
CA SER A 115 -4.57 -6.77 -15.50
C SER A 115 -5.97 -6.20 -15.62
N VAL A 116 -6.20 -5.46 -16.70
CA VAL A 116 -7.50 -4.87 -17.05
C VAL A 116 -8.00 -5.46 -18.37
N CYS A 117 -9.32 -5.58 -18.51
CA CYS A 117 -9.98 -5.91 -19.78
C CYS A 117 -10.95 -4.79 -20.17
N LYS A 118 -11.33 -4.74 -21.46
CA LYS A 118 -12.46 -3.92 -21.88
C LYS A 118 -13.74 -4.56 -21.36
N SER A 119 -14.59 -3.78 -20.72
CA SER A 119 -15.92 -4.22 -20.34
C SER A 119 -16.77 -4.45 -21.60
N SER A 120 -17.56 -5.53 -21.64
CA SER A 120 -18.53 -5.76 -22.72
C SER A 120 -19.71 -4.79 -22.66
N ASP A 121 -19.98 -4.26 -21.46
CA ASP A 121 -21.22 -3.57 -21.14
C ASP A 121 -21.03 -2.05 -20.97
N SER A 122 -19.78 -1.58 -20.93
CA SER A 122 -19.44 -0.16 -20.77
C SER A 122 -18.18 0.21 -21.56
N VAL A 123 -18.02 1.49 -21.91
CA VAL A 123 -16.84 2.04 -22.62
C VAL A 123 -15.57 2.07 -21.72
N GLY A 124 -15.62 1.42 -20.55
CA GLY A 124 -14.57 1.44 -19.54
C GLY A 124 -13.67 0.21 -19.52
N LEU A 125 -12.48 0.38 -18.94
CA LEU A 125 -11.65 -0.72 -18.51
C LEU A 125 -12.18 -1.28 -17.18
N ARG A 126 -12.07 -2.59 -17.00
CA ARG A 126 -12.39 -3.28 -15.74
C ARG A 126 -11.18 -4.06 -15.28
N VAL A 127 -10.87 -3.99 -13.98
CA VAL A 127 -9.83 -4.83 -13.37
C VAL A 127 -10.28 -6.30 -13.35
N THR A 128 -9.38 -7.19 -13.75
CA THR A 128 -9.59 -8.65 -13.81
C THR A 128 -8.81 -9.43 -12.76
N SER A 129 -7.72 -8.85 -12.23
CA SER A 129 -6.93 -9.45 -11.16
C SER A 129 -7.70 -9.40 -9.83
N GLN A 130 -7.58 -10.46 -9.04
CA GLN A 130 -8.04 -10.48 -7.66
C GLN A 130 -6.85 -10.31 -6.73
N VAL A 131 -6.99 -9.47 -5.70
CA VAL A 131 -5.92 -9.20 -4.74
C VAL A 131 -6.34 -9.75 -3.38
N LEU A 132 -5.50 -10.60 -2.81
CA LEU A 132 -5.71 -11.22 -1.51
C LEU A 132 -4.61 -10.79 -0.57
N LYS A 133 -4.94 -10.17 0.58
CA LYS A 133 -3.98 -9.99 1.67
C LYS A 133 -4.02 -11.24 2.53
N VAL A 134 -2.87 -11.85 2.75
CA VAL A 134 -2.76 -13.13 3.46
C VAL A 134 -1.95 -12.96 4.73
N THR A 135 -2.42 -13.55 5.81
CA THR A 135 -1.65 -13.74 7.04
C THR A 135 -1.71 -15.20 7.44
N ALA A 136 -0.59 -15.76 7.92
CA ALA A 136 -0.55 -17.11 8.45
C ALA A 136 -0.01 -17.10 9.87
N LYS A 137 -0.60 -17.93 10.73
CA LYS A 137 -0.23 -18.04 12.15
C LYS A 137 0.24 -19.46 12.49
N SER A 138 1.14 -19.54 13.45
CA SER A 138 1.64 -20.77 14.07
C SER A 138 0.62 -21.34 15.07
N GLU A 139 0.86 -22.57 15.55
CA GLU A 139 0.01 -23.22 16.57
C GLU A 139 -0.06 -22.42 17.87
N ASP A 140 1.01 -21.69 18.21
CA ASP A 140 1.08 -20.80 19.37
C ASP A 140 0.38 -19.44 19.14
N GLY A 141 -0.21 -19.23 17.96
CA GLY A 141 -0.91 -18.00 17.59
C GLY A 141 0.00 -16.87 17.10
N SER A 142 1.31 -17.07 17.06
CA SER A 142 2.26 -16.08 16.54
C SER A 142 2.14 -15.90 15.02
N ASP A 143 2.32 -14.67 14.53
CA ASP A 143 2.30 -14.40 13.08
C ASP A 143 3.55 -14.96 12.41
N LEU A 144 3.36 -15.93 11.50
CA LEU A 144 4.44 -16.54 10.72
C LEU A 144 4.78 -15.72 9.50
N ILE A 145 3.77 -15.30 8.73
CA ILE A 145 3.95 -14.50 7.53
C ILE A 145 2.74 -13.58 7.26
N PRO A 146 2.97 -12.27 7.07
CA PRO A 146 4.18 -11.56 7.51
C PRO A 146 4.28 -11.62 9.05
N ARG A 147 5.50 -11.56 9.61
CA ARG A 147 5.68 -11.44 11.07
C ARG A 147 5.18 -10.07 11.51
N GLU A 148 4.61 -9.98 12.72
CA GLU A 148 4.03 -8.73 13.25
C GLU A 148 3.05 -8.12 12.23
N ALA A 149 1.97 -8.84 11.92
CA ALA A 149 1.06 -8.50 10.82
C ALA A 149 0.31 -7.17 11.01
N ASP A 150 0.31 -6.65 12.25
CA ASP A 150 -0.26 -5.35 12.60
C ASP A 150 0.65 -4.18 12.18
N HIS A 151 1.94 -4.41 11.95
CA HIS A 151 2.85 -3.36 11.51
C HIS A 151 2.47 -2.90 10.08
N PRO A 152 2.36 -1.58 9.82
CA PRO A 152 1.81 -1.06 8.56
C PRO A 152 2.61 -1.47 7.31
N GLN A 153 3.91 -1.75 7.47
CA GLN A 153 4.81 -2.18 6.41
C GLN A 153 4.95 -3.71 6.29
N ASN A 154 4.26 -4.50 7.11
CA ASN A 154 4.32 -5.96 7.04
C ASN A 154 3.12 -6.47 6.25
N PHE A 155 3.37 -7.02 5.06
CA PHE A 155 2.29 -7.48 4.19
C PHE A 155 2.71 -8.63 3.29
N LEU A 156 1.70 -9.43 2.94
CA LEU A 156 1.76 -10.43 1.89
C LEU A 156 0.50 -10.28 1.04
N TYR A 157 0.67 -9.91 -0.22
CA TYR A 157 -0.40 -9.90 -1.21
C TYR A 157 -0.19 -11.01 -2.23
N LEU A 158 -1.26 -11.75 -2.50
CA LEU A 158 -1.35 -12.66 -3.63
C LEU A 158 -2.25 -12.04 -4.69
N LEU A 159 -1.68 -11.82 -5.86
CA LEU A 159 -2.37 -11.27 -7.01
C LEU A 159 -2.70 -12.39 -7.98
N VAL A 160 -3.96 -12.82 -7.99
CA VAL A 160 -4.45 -13.90 -8.82
C VAL A 160 -4.94 -13.33 -10.14
N ASN A 161 -4.32 -13.73 -11.24
CA ASN A 161 -4.76 -13.39 -12.58
C ASN A 161 -5.43 -14.61 -13.23
N PRO A 162 -6.78 -14.66 -13.29
CA PRO A 162 -7.48 -15.82 -13.82
C PRO A 162 -7.26 -16.02 -15.32
N LEU A 163 -7.04 -14.94 -16.07
CA LEU A 163 -6.84 -15.00 -17.53
C LEU A 163 -5.45 -15.52 -17.88
N LYS A 164 -4.42 -15.04 -17.18
CA LYS A 164 -3.03 -15.50 -17.34
C LYS A 164 -2.74 -16.81 -16.60
N ARG A 165 -3.68 -17.30 -15.78
CA ARG A 165 -3.53 -18.47 -14.89
C ARG A 165 -2.25 -18.38 -14.04
N SER A 166 -1.97 -17.19 -13.53
CA SER A 166 -0.77 -16.89 -12.77
C SER A 166 -1.13 -16.30 -11.40
N VAL A 167 -0.27 -16.54 -10.42
CA VAL A 167 -0.31 -15.86 -9.13
C VAL A 167 1.01 -15.14 -8.94
N THR A 168 0.95 -13.83 -8.73
CA THR A 168 2.12 -13.02 -8.39
C THR A 168 2.10 -12.71 -6.91
N THR A 169 3.23 -12.90 -6.24
CA THR A 169 3.39 -12.60 -4.81
C THR A 169 4.09 -11.27 -4.64
N LEU A 170 3.49 -10.38 -3.87
CA LEU A 170 4.10 -9.13 -3.42
C LEU A 170 4.22 -9.20 -1.89
N TYR A 171 5.45 -9.21 -1.39
CA TYR A 171 5.76 -9.43 0.02
C TYR A 171 6.76 -8.39 0.53
N HIS A 172 6.55 -7.92 1.75
CA HIS A 172 7.50 -7.09 2.47
C HIS A 172 7.47 -7.39 3.96
N GLN A 173 8.65 -7.36 4.58
CA GLN A 173 8.86 -7.50 6.01
C GLN A 173 9.75 -6.36 6.48
N PHE A 174 9.18 -5.47 7.28
CA PHE A 174 9.88 -4.38 7.92
C PHE A 174 10.96 -4.90 8.86
N GLY A 175 12.13 -4.25 8.82
CA GLY A 175 13.24 -4.54 9.72
C GLY A 175 13.83 -5.95 9.58
N ALA A 176 13.47 -6.71 8.55
CA ALA A 176 14.04 -8.03 8.32
C ALA A 176 15.56 -7.92 8.14
N LEU A 177 16.30 -8.44 9.11
CA LEU A 177 17.72 -8.72 8.94
C LEU A 177 17.82 -9.79 7.85
N LEU A 178 18.63 -9.54 6.82
CA LEU A 178 19.13 -10.60 5.95
C LEU A 178 19.80 -11.62 6.87
N GLN A 179 19.12 -12.73 7.14
CA GLN A 179 19.74 -13.87 7.79
C GLN A 179 20.73 -14.44 6.77
N ASN A 180 22.00 -14.06 6.93
CA ASN A 180 23.13 -14.69 6.25
C ASN A 180 23.34 -16.10 6.79
#